data_AF-A0A3D9ZNL4-F1
#
_entry.id   AF-A0A3D9ZNL4-F1
#
_cell.length_a   1.000
_cell.length_b   1.000
_cell.length_c   1.000
_cell.angle_alpha   90.00
_cell.angle_beta   90.00
_cell.angle_gamma   90.00
#
_symmetry.space_group_name_H-M   'P 1'
#
loop_
_entity.id
_entity.type
_entity.pdbx_description
1 polymer ?
#
loop_
_entity_poly.entity_id
_entity_poly.type
_entity_poly.pdbx_seq_one_letter_code
_entity_poly.pdbx_strand_id
1 'polypeptide(L)'
;MAITLSDQDKNTMRVAAYGAVALLSAAGVAGGSPHKIATNGSIALGSGTGLVGHVLAEYPKGKEINGKSVAEIADRVLPALTEAMALLTAQAPDEADNFRGAVLLAIESATQNAKPSPVVTDLIGKITKALDAA
;
A
#
# COMPACT_ATOMS: atom_id res chain seq x y z
N MET A 1 24.12 6.94 7.40
CA MET A 1 23.33 7.57 8.49
C MET A 1 22.04 6.78 8.59
N ALA A 2 21.69 6.26 9.77
CA ALA A 2 20.42 5.54 9.94
C ALA A 2 19.29 6.58 10.10
N ILE A 3 18.35 6.61 9.14
CA ILE A 3 17.14 7.41 9.29
C ILE A 3 16.30 6.76 10.38
N THR A 4 16.05 7.47 11.47
CA THR A 4 15.16 7.00 12.54
C THR A 4 13.77 7.52 12.24
N LEU A 5 12.99 6.75 11.48
CA LEU A 5 11.57 7.05 11.30
C LEU A 5 10.85 7.05 12.65
N SER A 6 10.00 8.06 12.86
CA SER A 6 9.14 8.08 14.05
C SER A 6 8.09 6.97 13.98
N ASP A 7 7.51 6.60 15.11
CA ASP A 7 6.44 5.61 15.12
C ASP A 7 5.19 6.09 14.35
N GLN A 8 4.98 7.40 14.26
CA GLN A 8 3.94 7.99 13.43
C GLN A 8 4.24 7.80 11.93
N ASP A 9 5.47 8.06 11.49
CA ASP A 9 5.86 7.89 10.08
C ASP A 9 5.74 6.41 9.66
N LYS A 10 6.22 5.50 10.51
CA LYS A 10 6.08 4.06 10.31
C LYS A 10 4.62 3.65 10.20
N ASN A 11 3.74 4.25 11.00
CA ASN A 11 2.32 3.98 10.94
C ASN A 11 1.70 4.48 9.63
N THR A 12 2.02 5.70 9.21
CA THR A 12 1.58 6.26 7.91
C THR A 12 1.99 5.35 6.76
N MET A 13 3.25 4.88 6.74
CA MET A 13 3.75 3.94 5.73
C MET A 13 2.97 2.62 5.72
N ARG A 14 2.67 2.05 6.89
CA ARG A 14 1.89 0.80 7.00
C ARG A 14 0.46 0.99 6.54
N VAL A 15 -0.20 2.07 6.97
CA VAL A 15 -1.58 2.40 6.55
C VAL A 15 -1.63 2.61 5.05
N ALA A 16 -0.66 3.30 4.47
CA ALA A 16 -0.56 3.51 3.03
C ALA A 16 -0.40 2.19 2.27
N ALA A 17 0.59 1.38 2.63
CA ALA A 17 0.92 0.14 1.91
C ALA A 17 -0.17 -0.94 2.06
N TYR A 18 -0.54 -1.30 3.30
CA TYR A 18 -1.58 -2.30 3.54
C TYR A 18 -2.96 -1.78 3.16
N GLY A 19 -3.18 -0.47 3.25
CA GLY A 19 -4.40 0.18 2.77
C GLY A 19 -4.57 0.08 1.26
N ALA A 20 -3.49 0.17 0.48
CA ALA A 20 -3.55 -0.05 -0.96
C ALA A 20 -4.02 -1.48 -1.30
N VAL A 21 -3.49 -2.47 -0.59
CA VAL A 21 -3.92 -3.88 -0.74
C VAL A 21 -5.37 -4.07 -0.28
N ALA A 22 -5.79 -3.44 0.82
CA ALA A 22 -7.17 -3.50 1.30
C ALA A 22 -8.15 -2.82 0.34
N LEU A 23 -7.76 -1.69 -0.27
CA LEU A 23 -8.54 -0.99 -1.29
C LEU A 23 -8.80 -1.90 -2.50
N LEU A 24 -7.77 -2.59 -2.98
CA LEU A 24 -7.89 -3.56 -4.06
C LEU A 24 -8.74 -4.77 -3.65
N SER A 25 -8.60 -5.26 -2.42
CA SER A 25 -9.42 -6.35 -1.90
C SER A 25 -10.91 -5.97 -1.84
N ALA A 26 -11.20 -4.75 -1.37
CA ALA A 26 -12.55 -4.17 -1.30
C ALA A 26 -13.15 -3.86 -2.68
N ALA A 27 -12.34 -3.74 -3.73
CA ALA A 27 -12.80 -3.65 -5.11
C ALA A 27 -12.90 -5.02 -5.80
N GLY A 28 -12.04 -5.95 -5.40
CA GLY A 28 -11.97 -7.32 -5.89
C GLY A 28 -13.14 -8.21 -5.51
N VAL A 29 -14.07 -7.72 -4.67
CA VAL A 29 -15.37 -8.37 -4.41
C VAL A 29 -16.16 -8.57 -5.70
N ALA A 30 -16.01 -7.67 -6.68
CA ALA A 30 -16.61 -7.82 -8.01
C ALA A 30 -15.93 -8.93 -8.86
N GLY A 31 -14.68 -9.29 -8.55
CA GLY A 31 -13.89 -10.32 -9.25
C GLY A 31 -13.87 -11.69 -8.56
N GLY A 32 -14.50 -11.83 -7.39
CA GLY A 32 -14.74 -13.10 -6.71
C GLY A 32 -13.61 -13.62 -5.81
N SER A 33 -12.53 -12.87 -5.55
CA SER A 33 -11.45 -13.33 -4.65
C SER A 33 -10.78 -12.24 -3.78
N PRO A 34 -11.53 -11.48 -2.95
CA PRO A 34 -10.96 -10.48 -2.01
C PRO A 34 -9.86 -11.05 -1.09
N HIS A 35 -10.09 -12.25 -0.55
CA HIS A 35 -9.15 -12.89 0.36
C HIS A 35 -7.80 -13.17 -0.30
N LYS A 36 -7.79 -13.59 -1.57
CA LYS A 36 -6.53 -13.85 -2.29
C LYS A 36 -5.75 -12.57 -2.55
N ILE A 37 -6.45 -11.50 -2.92
CA ILE A 37 -5.85 -10.17 -3.13
C ILE A 37 -5.19 -9.69 -1.84
N ALA A 38 -5.91 -9.79 -0.72
CA ALA A 38 -5.39 -9.40 0.59
C ALA A 38 -4.16 -10.24 1.00
N THR A 39 -4.23 -11.57 0.86
CA THR A 39 -3.13 -12.48 1.22
C THR A 39 -1.90 -12.25 0.36
N ASN A 40 -2.03 -12.27 -0.97
CA ASN A 40 -0.89 -12.14 -1.86
C ASN A 40 -0.22 -10.77 -1.74
N GLY A 41 -1.02 -9.69 -1.66
CA GLY A 41 -0.48 -8.35 -1.48
C GLY A 41 0.24 -8.21 -0.13
N SER A 42 -0.32 -8.76 0.95
CA SER A 42 0.33 -8.70 2.28
C SER A 42 1.63 -9.49 2.35
N ILE A 43 1.70 -10.66 1.69
CA ILE A 43 2.94 -11.45 1.59
C ILE A 43 4.01 -10.67 0.85
N ALA A 44 3.65 -10.03 -0.27
CA ALA A 44 4.59 -9.22 -1.05
C ALA A 44 5.10 -8.01 -0.25
N LEU A 45 4.23 -7.30 0.50
CA LEU A 45 4.67 -6.23 1.40
C LEU A 45 5.63 -6.74 2.48
N GLY A 46 5.34 -7.92 3.06
CA GLY A 46 6.21 -8.56 4.06
C GLY A 46 7.53 -9.08 3.51
N SER A 47 7.67 -9.21 2.19
CA SER A 47 8.92 -9.59 1.51
C SER A 47 9.83 -8.39 1.20
N GLY A 48 9.39 -7.17 1.51
CA GLY A 48 10.20 -5.97 1.37
C GLY A 48 11.50 -6.06 2.17
N THR A 49 12.57 -5.51 1.62
CA THR A 49 13.90 -5.44 2.25
C THR A 49 14.24 -4.01 2.67
N GLY A 50 15.35 -3.83 3.38
CA GLY A 50 15.79 -2.51 3.82
C GLY A 50 14.95 -1.95 4.96
N LEU A 51 15.00 -0.63 5.13
CA LEU A 51 14.29 0.04 6.23
C LEU A 51 12.77 -0.04 6.02
N VAL A 52 12.29 0.14 4.79
CA VAL A 52 10.89 -0.08 4.42
C VAL A 52 10.43 -1.50 4.79
N GLY A 53 11.24 -2.52 4.47
CA GLY A 53 10.94 -3.90 4.81
C GLY A 53 10.72 -4.12 6.31
N HIS A 54 11.60 -3.55 7.15
CA HIS A 54 11.44 -3.62 8.60
C HIS A 54 10.19 -2.89 9.11
N VAL A 55 9.82 -1.76 8.50
CA VAL A 55 8.59 -1.05 8.83
C VAL A 55 7.36 -1.85 8.45
N LEU A 56 7.34 -2.44 7.25
CA LEU A 56 6.23 -3.20 6.72
C LEU A 56 6.11 -4.61 7.30
N ALA A 57 7.19 -5.17 7.84
CA ALA A 57 7.15 -6.47 8.54
C ALA A 57 6.22 -6.45 9.76
N GLU A 58 6.02 -5.28 10.37
CA GLU A 58 5.00 -5.09 11.39
C GLU A 58 3.64 -4.82 10.74
N TYR A 59 2.75 -5.80 10.85
CA TYR A 59 1.38 -5.67 10.35
C TYR A 59 0.63 -4.56 11.10
N PRO A 60 -0.01 -3.60 10.40
CA PRO A 60 -0.79 -2.54 11.03
C PRO A 60 -1.95 -3.13 11.84
N LYS A 61 -2.20 -2.58 13.02
CA LYS A 61 -3.32 -3.03 13.84
C LYS A 61 -4.61 -2.76 13.06
N GLY A 62 -5.37 -3.81 12.74
CA GLY A 62 -6.44 -3.82 11.74
C GLY A 62 -7.61 -2.84 11.92
N LYS A 63 -7.57 -1.89 12.86
CA LYS A 63 -8.55 -0.81 13.00
C LYS A 63 -8.31 0.39 12.07
N GLU A 64 -7.08 0.62 11.61
CA GLU A 64 -6.75 1.85 10.86
C GLU A 64 -7.14 1.78 9.38
N ILE A 65 -7.28 0.57 8.85
CA ILE A 65 -7.56 0.29 7.43
C ILE A 65 -9.04 -0.06 7.21
N ASN A 66 -9.83 -0.14 8.28
CA ASN A 66 -11.26 -0.44 8.19
C ASN A 66 -12.04 0.76 7.64
N GLY A 67 -12.46 0.67 6.38
CA GLY A 67 -13.52 1.48 5.78
C GLY A 67 -14.74 0.62 5.49
N LYS A 68 -15.94 1.20 5.58
CA LYS A 68 -17.21 0.55 5.26
C LYS A 68 -17.46 0.49 3.75
N SER A 69 -16.68 1.24 2.97
CA SER A 69 -16.77 1.29 1.51
C SER A 69 -15.40 1.50 0.87
N VAL A 70 -15.29 1.16 -0.42
CA VAL A 70 -14.10 1.44 -1.26
C VAL A 70 -13.73 2.93 -1.23
N ALA A 71 -14.73 3.82 -1.23
CA ALA A 71 -14.50 5.26 -1.18
C ALA A 71 -13.85 5.69 0.14
N GLU A 72 -14.39 5.24 1.28
CA GLU A 72 -13.82 5.56 2.60
C GLU A 72 -12.38 5.04 2.75
N ILE A 73 -12.07 3.89 2.15
CA ILE A 73 -10.70 3.36 2.14
C ILE A 73 -9.82 4.24 1.24
N ALA A 74 -10.28 4.59 0.03
CA ALA A 74 -9.52 5.43 -0.90
C ALA A 74 -9.19 6.82 -0.32
N ASP A 75 -10.17 7.45 0.36
CA ASP A 75 -10.02 8.79 0.95
C ASP A 75 -8.96 8.82 2.07
N ARG A 76 -8.68 7.68 2.70
CA ARG A 76 -7.62 7.56 3.72
C ARG A 76 -6.28 7.14 3.12
N VAL A 77 -6.32 6.19 2.19
CA VAL A 77 -5.13 5.51 1.68
C VAL A 77 -4.39 6.34 0.63
N LEU A 78 -5.11 7.01 -0.29
CA LEU A 78 -4.47 7.78 -1.35
C LEU A 78 -3.67 8.98 -0.78
N PRO A 79 -4.20 9.77 0.16
CA PRO A 79 -3.40 10.80 0.82
C PRO A 79 -2.23 10.23 1.63
N ALA A 80 -2.43 9.11 2.33
CA ALA A 80 -1.37 8.47 3.11
C ALA A 80 -0.21 7.96 2.23
N LEU A 81 -0.49 7.48 1.02
CA LEU A 81 0.53 7.09 0.04
C LEU A 81 1.39 8.29 -0.38
N THR A 82 0.75 9.42 -0.69
CA THR A 82 1.46 10.65 -1.04
C THR A 82 2.27 11.19 0.14
N GLU A 83 1.72 11.16 1.35
CA GLU A 83 2.43 11.60 2.57
C GLU A 83 3.64 10.69 2.87
N ALA A 84 3.47 9.37 2.76
CA ALA A 84 4.57 8.42 2.94
C ALA A 84 5.69 8.65 1.90
N MET A 85 5.35 8.86 0.64
CA MET A 85 6.32 9.19 -0.40
C MET A 85 7.02 10.53 -0.13
N ALA A 86 6.28 11.58 0.24
CA ALA A 86 6.88 12.88 0.55
C ALA A 86 7.84 12.81 1.75
N LEU A 87 7.47 12.05 2.79
CA LEU A 87 8.33 11.80 3.96
C LEU A 87 9.60 11.06 3.56
N LEU A 88 9.49 10.00 2.76
CA LEU A 88 10.64 9.23 2.30
C LEU A 88 11.51 10.04 1.34
N THR A 89 10.95 10.79 0.39
CA THR A 89 11.72 11.67 -0.50
C THR A 89 12.50 12.73 0.28
N ALA A 90 11.94 13.27 1.36
CA ALA A 90 12.61 14.28 2.18
C ALA A 90 13.70 13.71 3.09
N GLN A 91 13.48 12.52 3.67
CA GLN A 91 14.37 11.95 4.69
C GLN A 91 15.34 10.89 4.13
N ALA A 92 14.89 10.11 3.16
CA ALA A 92 15.50 8.86 2.71
C ALA A 92 15.15 8.56 1.23
N PRO A 93 15.69 9.31 0.25
CA PRO A 93 15.32 9.15 -1.16
C PRO A 93 15.50 7.70 -1.67
N ASP A 94 16.57 7.02 -1.21
CA ASP A 94 16.83 5.62 -1.56
C ASP A 94 15.72 4.66 -1.05
N GLU A 95 15.08 4.99 0.07
CA GLU A 95 13.96 4.22 0.62
C GLU A 95 12.62 4.63 0.00
N ALA A 96 12.51 5.80 -0.63
CA ALA A 96 11.32 6.21 -1.38
C ALA A 96 11.09 5.30 -2.60
N ASP A 97 12.15 5.04 -3.37
CA ASP A 97 12.11 4.10 -4.49
C ASP A 97 11.83 2.67 -4.03
N ASN A 98 12.41 2.26 -2.90
CA ASN A 98 12.16 0.95 -2.30
C ASN A 98 10.69 0.80 -1.86
N PHE A 99 10.12 1.82 -1.22
CA PHE A 99 8.70 1.82 -0.82
C PHE A 99 7.77 1.77 -2.02
N ARG A 100 8.02 2.60 -3.03
CA ARG A 100 7.27 2.60 -4.28
C ARG A 100 7.31 1.22 -4.94
N GLY A 101 8.50 0.63 -5.06
CA GLY A 101 8.69 -0.71 -5.60
C GLY A 101 7.92 -1.78 -4.81
N ALA A 102 7.98 -1.74 -3.48
CA ALA A 102 7.26 -2.67 -2.60
C ALA A 102 5.74 -2.57 -2.78
N VAL A 103 5.18 -1.36 -2.84
CA VAL A 103 3.73 -1.16 -3.03
C VAL A 103 3.29 -1.63 -4.42
N LEU A 104 4.04 -1.31 -5.48
CA LEU A 104 3.71 -1.77 -6.84
C LEU A 104 3.80 -3.29 -6.96
N LEU A 105 4.84 -3.90 -6.40
CA LEU A 105 4.97 -5.36 -6.36
C LEU A 105 3.83 -6.03 -5.59
N ALA A 106 3.38 -5.41 -4.50
CA ALA A 106 2.24 -5.91 -3.73
C ALA A 106 0.93 -5.85 -4.53
N ILE A 107 0.70 -4.77 -5.27
CA ILE A 107 -0.46 -4.61 -6.15
C ILE A 107 -0.43 -5.65 -7.29
N GLU A 108 0.73 -5.83 -7.91
CA GLU A 108 0.93 -6.83 -8.96
C GLU A 108 0.66 -8.24 -8.43
N SER A 109 1.26 -8.60 -7.29
CA SER A 109 1.06 -9.89 -6.63
C SER A 109 -0.39 -10.12 -6.21
N ALA A 110 -1.06 -9.07 -5.72
CA ALA A 110 -2.46 -9.09 -5.33
C ALA A 110 -3.38 -9.34 -6.53
N THR A 111 -3.01 -8.85 -7.72
CA THR A 111 -3.86 -8.90 -8.92
C THR A 111 -3.44 -9.98 -9.94
N GLN A 112 -2.28 -10.62 -9.77
CA GLN A 112 -1.75 -11.66 -10.65
C GLN A 112 -2.76 -12.78 -10.99
N ASN A 113 -3.56 -13.18 -10.00
CA ASN A 113 -4.56 -14.24 -10.14
C ASN A 113 -6.01 -13.71 -10.12
N ALA A 114 -6.17 -12.39 -10.09
CA ALA A 114 -7.49 -11.76 -10.10
C ALA A 114 -7.97 -11.60 -11.55
N LYS A 115 -9.29 -11.71 -11.76
CA LYS A 115 -9.87 -11.42 -13.07
C LYS A 115 -9.68 -9.92 -13.40
N PRO A 116 -9.13 -9.56 -14.57
CA PRO A 116 -9.03 -8.17 -14.99
C PRO A 116 -10.41 -7.51 -14.96
N SER A 117 -10.48 -6.34 -14.32
CA SER A 117 -11.70 -5.55 -14.20
C SER A 117 -11.36 -4.07 -14.36
N PRO A 118 -12.15 -3.28 -15.12
CA PRO A 118 -11.93 -1.85 -15.26
C PRO A 118 -11.86 -1.11 -13.91
N VAL A 119 -12.60 -1.58 -12.90
CA VAL A 119 -12.60 -0.99 -11.55
C VAL A 119 -11.24 -1.20 -10.87
N VAL A 120 -10.67 -2.40 -10.99
CA VAL A 120 -9.35 -2.71 -10.42
C VAL A 120 -8.27 -1.91 -11.14
N THR A 121 -8.33 -1.82 -12.48
CA THR A 121 -7.40 -1.02 -13.28
C THR A 121 -7.43 0.46 -12.91
N ASP A 122 -8.62 1.05 -12.73
CA ASP A 122 -8.76 2.45 -12.28
C ASP A 122 -8.14 2.69 -10.91
N LEU A 123 -8.36 1.77 -9.96
CA LEU A 123 -7.78 1.88 -8.62
C LEU A 123 -6.26 1.72 -8.59
N ILE A 124 -5.72 0.81 -9.41
CA ILE A 124 -4.26 0.70 -9.60
C ILE A 124 -3.72 2.05 -10.12
N GLY A 125 -4.36 2.63 -11.13
CA GLY A 125 -3.98 3.95 -11.67
C GLY A 125 -4.00 5.06 -10.62
N LYS A 126 -5.01 5.07 -9.74
CA LYS A 126 -5.09 6.02 -8.61
C LYS A 126 -3.97 5.82 -7.59
N ILE A 127 -3.65 4.58 -7.23
CA ILE A 127 -2.55 4.27 -6.31
C ILE A 127 -1.21 4.69 -6.92
N THR A 128 -0.94 4.33 -8.18
CA THR A 128 0.29 4.75 -8.88
C THR A 128 0.40 6.27 -8.94
N LYS A 129 -0.68 6.97 -9.29
CA LYS A 129 -0.71 8.43 -9.30
C LYS A 129 -0.43 9.05 -7.92
N ALA A 130 -0.94 8.44 -6.85
CA ALA A 130 -0.68 8.90 -5.49
C ALA A 130 0.79 8.72 -5.08
N LEU A 131 1.44 7.64 -5.54
CA LEU A 131 2.88 7.40 -5.36
C LEU A 131 3.75 8.38 -6.17
N ASP A 132 3.27 8.81 -7.35
CA ASP A 132 3.94 9.75 -8.25
C ASP A 132 3.75 11.24 -7.88
N ALA A 133 2.82 11.55 -6.98
CA ALA A 133 2.42 12.93 -6.69
C ALA A 133 3.36 13.68 -5.72
N ALA A 134 4.39 13.02 -5.19
CA ALA A 134 5.30 13.54 -4.17
C ALA A 134 6.72 13.75 -4.71
#